data_AF-A0A963RRP5-F1
#
_entry.id   AF-A0A963RRP5-F1
#
_cell.length_a   1.000
_cell.length_b   1.000
_cell.length_c   1.000
_cell.angle_alpha   90.00
_cell.angle_beta   90.00
_cell.angle_gamma   90.00
#
_symmetry.space_group_name_H-M   'P 1'
#
loop_
_entity.id
_entity.type
_entity.pdbx_description
1 polymer ?
#
loop_
_entity_poly.entity_id
_entity_poly.type
_entity_poly.pdbx_seq_one_letter_code
_entity_poly.pdbx_strand_id
1 'polypeptide(L)' 'MKLPTRPLRAHVRALMAACGLAFVATATPALAADLPGKGVEVQPVKSSIAEETFQTLLVMKALEKLGYDVKP' A
#
# COMPACT_ATOMS: atom_id res chain seq x y z
N MET A 1 -6.25 -4.48 -55.84
CA MET A 1 -5.72 -5.73 -55.25
C MET A 1 -5.98 -5.70 -53.74
N LYS A 2 -7.01 -6.38 -53.24
CA LYS A 2 -7.38 -6.38 -51.81
C LYS A 2 -6.59 -7.50 -51.12
N LEU A 3 -5.67 -7.15 -50.21
CA LEU A 3 -4.93 -8.17 -49.45
C LEU A 3 -5.90 -9.01 -48.58
N PRO A 4 -5.68 -10.33 -48.46
CA PRO A 4 -6.47 -11.18 -47.59
C PRO A 4 -6.21 -10.81 -46.11
N THR A 5 -7.20 -10.19 -45.45
CA THR A 5 -7.08 -9.64 -44.08
C THR A 5 -7.42 -10.65 -42.97
N ARG A 6 -7.88 -11.86 -43.32
CA ARG A 6 -8.27 -12.93 -42.39
C ARG A 6 -7.13 -13.39 -41.45
N PRO A 7 -5.91 -13.70 -41.93
CA PRO A 7 -4.85 -14.16 -41.03
C PRO A 7 -4.32 -13.02 -40.16
N LEU A 8 -4.24 -11.80 -40.69
CA LEU A 8 -3.73 -10.63 -39.97
C LEU A 8 -4.54 -10.33 -38.70
N ARG A 9 -5.87 -10.41 -38.78
CA ARG A 9 -6.76 -10.21 -37.62
C ARG A 9 -6.62 -11.29 -36.55
N ALA A 10 -6.31 -12.53 -36.94
CA ALA A 10 -6.09 -13.63 -36.01
C ALA A 10 -4.78 -13.47 -35.23
N HIS A 11 -3.70 -13.04 -35.90
CA HIS A 11 -2.41 -12.79 -35.26
C HIS A 11 -2.45 -11.60 -34.31
N VAL A 12 -3.15 -10.52 -34.68
CA VAL A 12 -3.35 -9.36 -33.80
C VAL A 12 -4.11 -9.75 -32.53
N ARG A 13 -5.15 -10.61 -32.64
CA ARG A 13 -5.88 -11.12 -31.48
C ARG A 13 -5.03 -12.03 -30.60
N ALA A 14 -4.24 -12.92 -31.20
CA ALA A 14 -3.33 -13.79 -30.48
C ALA A 14 -2.24 -13.00 -29.72
N LEU A 15 -1.68 -11.96 -30.36
CA LEU A 15 -0.70 -11.08 -29.75
C LEU A 15 -1.31 -10.29 -28.58
N MET A 16 -2.52 -9.75 -28.74
CA MET A 16 -3.22 -9.05 -27.67
C MET A 16 -3.53 -9.97 -26.47
N ALA A 17 -3.94 -11.22 -26.74
CA ALA A 17 -4.19 -12.20 -25.69
C ALA A 17 -2.90 -12.59 -24.95
N ALA A 18 -1.79 -12.79 -25.67
CA ALA A 18 -0.49 -13.09 -25.09
C ALA A 18 0.04 -11.92 -24.24
N CYS A 19 -0.07 -10.68 -24.72
CA CYS A 19 0.28 -9.48 -23.94
C CYS A 19 -0.57 -9.34 -22.68
N GLY A 20 -1.88 -9.60 -22.76
CA GLY A 20 -2.78 -9.56 -21.61
C GLY A 20 -2.42 -10.60 -20.55
N LEU A 21 -2.12 -11.84 -20.96
CA LEU A 21 -1.67 -12.88 -20.02
C LEU A 21 -0.33 -12.55 -19.39
N ALA A 22 0.63 -12.05 -20.19
CA ALA A 22 1.95 -11.67 -19.68
C ALA A 22 1.85 -10.55 -18.64
N PHE A 23 1.01 -9.54 -18.88
CA PHE A 23 0.78 -8.44 -17.94
C PHE A 23 0.23 -8.92 -16.60
N VAL A 24 -0.76 -9.83 -16.62
CA VAL A 24 -1.34 -10.42 -15.40
C VAL A 24 -0.33 -11.34 -14.70
N ALA A 25 0.46 -12.12 -15.45
CA ALA A 25 1.47 -13.02 -14.89
C ALA A 25 2.61 -12.28 -14.17
N THR A 26 2.92 -11.05 -14.59
CA THR A 26 3.91 -10.20 -13.92
C THR A 26 3.33 -9.26 -12.86
N ALA A 27 2.00 -9.28 -12.66
CA ALA A 27 1.37 -8.45 -11.65
C ALA A 27 1.67 -9.02 -10.25
N THR A 28 2.51 -8.33 -9.48
CA THR A 28 2.67 -8.61 -8.06
C THR A 28 1.50 -8.01 -7.28
N PRO A 29 0.82 -8.78 -6.40
CA PRO A 29 -0.21 -8.20 -5.55
C PRO A 29 0.43 -7.15 -4.63
N ALA A 30 -0.08 -5.92 -4.65
CA ALA A 30 0.25 -4.93 -3.65
C ALA A 30 -0.43 -5.35 -2.33
N LEU A 31 0.29 -6.09 -1.49
CA LEU A 31 -0.16 -6.40 -0.14
C LEU A 31 -0.01 -5.14 0.70
N ALA A 32 -1.08 -4.73 1.36
CA ALA A 32 -1.00 -3.69 2.37
C ALA A 32 -0.05 -4.18 3.48
N ALA A 33 1.01 -3.41 3.73
CA ALA A 33 1.88 -3.69 4.87
C ALA A 33 1.09 -3.49 6.17
N ASP A 34 1.37 -4.31 7.17
CA ASP A 34 0.90 -4.06 8.53
C ASP A 34 1.41 -2.69 9.01
N LEU A 35 0.63 -2.03 9.87
CA LEU A 35 1.06 -0.78 10.50
C LEU A 35 2.33 -1.02 11.32
N PRO A 36 3.29 -0.08 11.30
CA PRO A 36 4.62 -0.31 11.87
C PRO A 36 4.64 -0.51 13.39
N GLY A 37 3.60 -0.05 14.10
CA GLY A 37 3.44 -0.22 15.55
C GLY A 37 2.68 -1.47 15.98
N LYS A 38 2.17 -2.27 15.04
CA LYS A 38 1.30 -3.42 15.35
C LYS A 38 2.00 -4.37 16.34
N GLY A 39 1.38 -4.58 17.50
CA GLY A 39 1.89 -5.46 18.56
C GLY A 39 2.97 -4.83 19.45
N VAL A 40 3.23 -3.53 19.31
CA VAL A 40 4.19 -2.78 20.13
C VAL A 40 3.45 -1.91 21.13
N GLU A 41 3.81 -2.07 22.41
CA GLU A 41 3.29 -1.27 23.52
C GLU A 41 4.20 -0.06 23.79
N VAL A 42 3.61 1.09 24.08
CA VAL A 42 4.31 2.33 24.42
C VAL A 42 3.71 2.94 25.67
N GLN A 43 4.55 3.19 26.68
CA GLN A 43 4.19 3.99 27.87
C GLN A 43 4.78 5.39 27.72
N PRO A 44 3.95 6.44 27.57
CA PRO A 44 4.42 7.81 27.50
C PRO A 44 4.96 8.28 28.85
N VAL A 45 6.07 9.04 28.82
CA VAL A 45 6.54 9.84 29.95
C VAL A 45 6.27 11.30 29.63
N LYS A 46 5.26 11.88 30.28
CA LYS A 46 4.80 13.24 29.99
C LYS A 46 5.32 14.23 31.03
N SER A 47 5.85 15.35 30.56
CA SER A 47 6.21 16.51 31.38
C SER A 47 4.95 17.24 31.86
N SER A 48 4.97 17.76 33.10
CA SER A 48 3.88 18.58 33.65
C SER A 48 3.88 20.02 33.12
N ILE A 49 4.85 20.39 32.28
CA ILE A 49 4.93 21.70 31.63
C ILE A 49 3.87 21.78 30.53
N ALA A 50 3.06 22.84 30.55
CA ALA A 50 1.91 22.98 29.67
C ALA A 50 2.30 23.12 28.19
N GLU A 51 3.41 23.82 27.87
CA GLU A 51 3.84 23.98 26.46
C GLU A 51 4.32 22.66 25.84
N GLU A 52 4.95 21.79 26.61
CA GLU A 52 5.45 20.47 26.15
C GLU A 52 4.32 19.45 26.03
N THR A 53 3.28 19.60 26.86
CA THR A 53 2.09 18.73 26.89
C THR A 53 1.40 18.61 25.53
N PHE A 54 1.25 19.72 24.81
CA PHE A 54 0.61 19.69 23.50
C PHE A 54 1.40 18.85 22.49
N GLN A 55 2.72 18.99 22.49
CA GLN A 55 3.61 18.23 21.60
C GLN A 55 3.55 16.73 21.92
N THR A 56 3.59 16.37 23.20
CA THR A 56 3.46 14.96 23.62
C THR A 56 2.13 14.37 23.17
N LEU A 57 1.02 15.12 23.29
CA LEU A 57 -0.30 14.67 22.82
C LEU A 57 -0.31 14.42 21.31
N LEU A 58 0.34 15.27 20.51
CA LEU A 58 0.43 15.09 19.07
C LEU A 58 1.20 13.80 18.71
N VAL A 59 2.33 13.55 19.38
CA VAL A 59 3.15 12.35 19.15
C VAL A 59 2.38 11.09 19.53
N MET A 60 1.70 11.07 20.68
CA MET A 60 0.87 9.93 21.10
C MET A 60 -0.22 9.62 20.08
N LYS A 61 -0.92 10.65 19.56
CA LYS A 61 -1.94 10.47 18.52
C LYS A 61 -1.37 9.97 17.19
N ALA A 62 -0.15 10.35 16.84
CA ALA A 62 0.54 9.82 15.67
C ALA A 62 0.91 8.34 15.86
N LEU A 63 1.40 7.95 17.05
CA LEU A 63 1.70 6.56 17.38
C LEU A 63 0.45 5.67 17.36
N GLU A 64 -0.67 6.12 17.92
CA GLU A 64 -1.96 5.40 17.81
C GLU A 64 -2.32 5.13 16.34
N LYS A 65 -2.19 6.15 15.46
CA LYS A 65 -2.46 6.00 14.02
C LYS A 65 -1.49 5.06 13.30
N LEU A 66 -0.27 4.94 13.82
CA LEU A 66 0.75 4.01 13.34
C LEU A 66 0.60 2.59 13.93
N GLY A 67 -0.45 2.33 14.72
CA GLY A 67 -0.82 1.00 15.20
C GLY A 67 -0.19 0.56 16.51
N TYR A 68 0.44 1.48 17.26
CA TYR A 68 0.99 1.22 18.59
C TYR A 68 -0.12 1.14 19.65
N ASP A 69 0.07 0.30 20.68
CA ASP A 69 -0.74 0.31 21.91
C ASP A 69 -0.18 1.35 22.88
N VAL A 70 -0.75 2.55 22.86
CA VAL A 70 -0.33 3.66 23.72
C VAL A 70 -1.07 3.59 25.05
N LYS A 71 -0.33 3.38 26.14
CA LYS A 71 -0.87 3.38 27.50
C LYS A 71 -1.21 4.79 27.99
N PRO A 72 -2.17 4.91 28.93
CA PRO A 72 -2.56 6.19 29.53
C PRO A 72 -1.45 6.85 30.37
#